data_AF-A0A3D0XEJ4-F1
#
_entry.id   AF-A0A3D0XEJ4-F1
#
_cell.length_a   1.000
_cell.length_b   1.000
_cell.length_c   1.000
_cell.angle_alpha   90.00
_cell.angle_beta   90.00
_cell.angle_gamma   90.00
#
_symmetry.space_group_name_H-M   'P 1'
#
loop_
_entity.id
_entity.type
_entity.pdbx_description
1 polymer ?
#
loop_
_entity_poly.entity_id
_entity_poly.type
_entity_poly.pdbx_seq_one_letter_code
_entity_poly.pdbx_strand_id
1 'polypeptide(L)'
;MLVVDTDKQCDTTNNFLAEDESEYDPTTSKTILDYLNGAALADVVKRNYIRVGNCKPAYKGIDVIPSDTQLDNQQLVSAILAERDIDNLFDSLDYDYVLIDCPPSNTAVEELVLGHIA
;
A
#
# COMPACT_ATOMS: atom_id res chain seq x y z
N MET A 1 -10.52 -7.84 -0.13
CA MET A 1 -9.20 -7.98 -0.78
C MET A 1 -8.41 -6.72 -0.49
N LEU A 2 -7.11 -6.85 -0.18
CA LEU A 2 -6.20 -5.74 0.02
C LEU A 2 -5.24 -5.62 -1.16
N VAL A 3 -5.02 -4.41 -1.64
CA VAL A 3 -3.95 -4.07 -2.58
C VAL A 3 -2.91 -3.24 -1.82
N VAL A 4 -1.64 -3.60 -1.91
CA VAL A 4 -0.54 -2.87 -1.29
C VAL A 4 0.35 -2.38 -2.42
N ASP A 5 0.41 -1.06 -2.60
CA ASP A 5 1.28 -0.45 -3.59
C ASP A 5 2.63 -0.13 -2.96
N THR A 6 3.67 -0.84 -3.39
CA THR A 6 5.05 -0.63 -2.92
C THR A 6 5.95 0.01 -3.98
N ASP A 7 5.40 0.39 -5.13
CA ASP A 7 6.13 1.06 -6.19
C ASP A 7 6.05 2.59 -6.02
N LYS A 8 7.21 3.25 -5.94
CA LYS A 8 7.32 4.72 -5.85
C LYS A 8 6.59 5.49 -6.95
N GLN A 9 6.27 4.86 -8.09
CA GLN A 9 5.50 5.48 -9.17
C GLN A 9 4.05 5.72 -8.80
N CYS A 10 3.54 5.01 -7.79
CA CYS A 10 2.18 5.15 -7.26
C CYS A 10 1.07 4.92 -8.30
N ASP A 11 1.36 4.21 -9.40
CA ASP A 11 0.38 4.01 -10.48
C ASP A 11 -0.85 3.22 -9.99
N THR A 12 -0.63 2.19 -9.16
CA THR A 12 -1.73 1.42 -8.56
C THR A 12 -2.53 2.28 -7.60
N THR A 13 -1.86 3.05 -6.73
CA THR A 13 -2.51 4.00 -5.83
C THR A 13 -3.40 5.00 -6.57
N ASN A 14 -2.84 5.65 -7.59
CA ASN A 14 -3.52 6.68 -8.37
C ASN A 14 -4.71 6.13 -9.15
N ASN A 15 -4.61 4.90 -9.66
CA ASN A 15 -5.70 4.25 -10.38
C ASN A 15 -6.82 3.77 -9.44
N PHE A 16 -6.47 3.19 -8.28
CA PHE A 16 -7.46 2.63 -7.36
C PHE A 16 -8.11 3.67 -6.43
N LEU A 17 -7.47 4.81 -6.17
CA LEU A 17 -7.96 5.84 -5.25
C LEU A 17 -8.31 7.15 -5.98
N ALA A 18 -8.72 7.06 -7.24
CA ALA A 18 -9.03 8.21 -8.09
C ALA A 18 -10.33 8.96 -7.70
N GLU A 19 -11.26 8.30 -7.01
CA GLU A 19 -12.52 8.93 -6.60
C GLU A 19 -12.36 9.63 -5.25
N ASP A 20 -12.97 10.80 -5.10
CA ASP A 20 -12.93 11.62 -3.87
C ASP A 20 -13.45 10.86 -2.64
N GLU A 21 -14.41 9.94 -2.83
CA GLU A 21 -14.96 9.08 -1.77
C GLU A 21 -13.92 8.16 -1.11
N SER A 22 -12.75 7.98 -1.73
CA SER A 22 -11.63 7.26 -1.13
C SER A 22 -10.99 8.02 0.04
N GLU A 23 -11.22 9.34 0.15
CA GLU A 23 -10.58 10.23 1.11
C GLU A 23 -9.04 10.15 1.07
N TYR A 24 -8.49 9.78 -0.09
CA TYR A 24 -7.07 9.79 -0.34
C TYR A 24 -6.63 11.16 -0.83
N ASP A 25 -5.61 11.69 -0.17
CA ASP A 25 -4.90 12.91 -0.55
C ASP A 25 -3.40 12.59 -0.53
N PRO A 26 -2.70 12.65 -1.67
CA PRO A 26 -1.29 12.29 -1.77
C PRO A 26 -0.37 13.18 -0.93
N THR A 27 -0.85 14.31 -0.40
CA THR A 27 -0.06 15.24 0.42
C THR A 27 -0.27 15.07 1.92
N THR A 28 -1.35 14.40 2.35
CA THR A 28 -1.72 14.31 3.77
C THR A 28 -2.09 12.90 4.23
N SER A 29 -2.43 12.00 3.32
CA SER A 29 -2.76 10.62 3.67
C SER A 29 -1.52 9.83 4.03
N LYS A 30 -1.66 8.96 5.03
CA LYS A 30 -0.60 8.03 5.38
C LYS A 30 -0.46 6.95 4.31
N THR A 31 0.76 6.47 4.14
CA THR A 31 1.14 5.53 3.07
C THR A 31 1.68 4.22 3.65
N ILE A 32 2.09 3.30 2.78
CA ILE A 32 2.82 2.08 3.15
C ILE A 32 4.09 2.42 3.94
N LEU A 33 4.75 3.55 3.67
CA LEU A 33 5.95 3.94 4.41
C LEU A 33 5.62 4.26 5.87
N ASP A 34 4.47 4.90 6.14
CA ASP A 34 4.00 5.12 7.51
C ASP A 34 3.66 3.80 8.20
N TYR A 35 3.04 2.86 7.47
CA TYR A 35 2.74 1.52 7.99
C TYR A 35 4.02 0.77 8.38
N LEU A 36 5.04 0.81 7.54
CA LEU A 36 6.37 0.23 7.83
C LEU A 36 7.03 0.93 9.02
N ASN A 37 6.79 2.23 9.20
CA ASN A 37 7.21 2.97 10.38
C ASN A 37 6.32 2.73 11.62
N GLY A 38 5.29 1.89 11.53
CA GLY A 38 4.44 1.44 12.64
C GLY A 38 3.13 2.19 12.83
N ALA A 39 2.66 2.92 11.82
CA ALA A 39 1.29 3.39 11.82
C ALA A 39 0.31 2.20 11.90
N ALA A 40 -0.86 2.41 12.51
CA ALA A 40 -1.89 1.39 12.54
C ALA A 40 -2.44 1.17 11.12
N LEU A 41 -2.77 -0.07 10.78
CA LEU A 41 -3.36 -0.43 9.48
C LEU A 41 -4.60 0.42 9.14
N ALA A 42 -5.45 0.68 10.14
CA ALA A 42 -6.67 1.48 9.97
C ALA A 42 -6.40 2.93 9.55
N ASP A 43 -5.19 3.46 9.79
CA ASP A 43 -4.83 4.83 9.42
C ASP A 43 -4.29 4.94 7.98
N VAL A 44 -3.80 3.83 7.42
CA VAL A 44 -3.17 3.78 6.09
C VAL A 44 -4.09 3.19 5.03
N VAL A 45 -5.04 2.34 5.43
CA VAL A 45 -5.96 1.69 4.50
C VAL A 45 -6.98 2.68 3.96
N LYS A 46 -7.12 2.69 2.63
CA LYS A 46 -8.10 3.47 1.88
C LYS A 46 -9.02 2.54 1.10
N ARG A 47 -10.27 2.96 0.93
CA ARG A 47 -11.28 2.19 0.19
C ARG A 47 -11.28 2.61 -1.27
N ASN A 48 -11.24 1.64 -2.18
CA ASN A 48 -11.44 1.89 -3.59
C ASN A 48 -12.93 2.07 -3.90
N TYR A 49 -13.27 3.20 -4.51
CA TYR A 49 -14.58 3.45 -5.09
C TYR A 49 -14.46 3.48 -6.61
N ILE A 50 -15.37 2.81 -7.31
CA ILE A 50 -15.39 2.80 -8.78
C ILE A 50 -16.70 3.43 -9.26
N ARG A 51 -16.57 4.41 -10.15
CA ARG A 51 -17.68 4.98 -10.91
C ARG A 51 -17.85 4.24 -12.23
N VAL A 52 -19.08 3.85 -12.55
CA VAL A 52 -19.44 3.26 -13.85
C VAL A 52 -20.46 4.17 -14.54
N GLY A 53 -20.05 4.82 -15.62
CA GLY A 53 -20.88 5.82 -16.31
C GLY A 53 -21.28 6.98 -15.39
N ASN A 54 -22.57 7.34 -15.39
CA ASN A 54 -23.11 8.43 -14.57
C ASN A 54 -23.61 7.98 -13.17
N CYS A 55 -23.32 6.75 -12.77
CA CYS A 55 -23.68 6.27 -11.43
C CYS A 55 -22.82 6.95 -10.36
N LYS A 56 -23.29 6.93 -9.11
CA LYS A 56 -22.43 7.30 -7.97
C LYS A 56 -21.32 6.25 -7.79
N PRO A 57 -20.12 6.65 -7.37
CA PRO A 57 -19.06 5.72 -7.02
C PRO A 57 -19.54 4.77 -5.92
N ALA A 58 -19.12 3.50 -6.03
CA ALA A 58 -19.46 2.50 -5.05
C ALA A 58 -18.21 1.71 -4.67
N TYR A 59 -18.10 1.42 -3.38
CA TYR A 59 -17.06 0.56 -2.85
C TYR A 59 -17.19 -0.85 -3.44
N LYS A 60 -16.07 -1.43 -3.87
CA LYS A 60 -16.04 -2.74 -4.55
C LYS A 60 -15.45 -3.88 -3.71
N GLY A 61 -15.27 -3.68 -2.40
CA GLY A 61 -14.63 -4.71 -1.55
C GLY A 61 -13.12 -4.79 -1.72
N ILE A 62 -12.52 -3.72 -2.26
CA ILE A 62 -11.09 -3.59 -2.49
C ILE A 62 -10.58 -2.45 -1.63
N ASP A 63 -9.71 -2.78 -0.71
CA ASP A 63 -8.97 -1.84 0.12
C ASP A 63 -7.55 -1.69 -0.44
N VAL A 64 -6.94 -0.54 -0.21
CA VAL A 64 -5.65 -0.16 -0.78
C VAL A 64 -4.79 0.46 0.30
N ILE A 65 -3.54 0.03 0.43
CA ILE A 65 -2.50 0.79 1.11
C ILE A 65 -1.76 1.61 0.05
N PRO A 66 -1.83 2.95 0.12
CA PRO A 66 -1.17 3.83 -0.84
C PRO A 66 0.36 3.70 -0.81
N SER A 67 0.99 3.86 -1.96
CA SER A 67 2.44 3.96 -2.08
C SER A 67 2.98 5.32 -1.64
N ASP A 68 4.29 5.39 -1.42
CA ASP A 68 5.03 6.59 -1.11
C ASP A 68 6.18 6.81 -2.09
N THR A 69 6.30 8.03 -2.61
CA THR A 69 7.42 8.41 -3.49
C THR A 69 8.80 8.26 -2.83
N GLN A 70 8.87 8.30 -1.48
CA GLN A 70 10.11 8.13 -0.73
C GLN A 70 10.60 6.67 -0.66
N LEU A 71 9.84 5.71 -1.17
CA LEU A 71 10.29 4.31 -1.32
C LEU A 71 11.49 4.16 -2.27
N ASP A 72 11.81 5.19 -3.06
CA ASP A 72 13.06 5.26 -3.85
C ASP A 72 14.32 5.31 -2.98
N ASN A 73 14.19 5.77 -1.73
CA ASN A 73 15.31 5.89 -0.81
C ASN A 73 15.63 4.54 -0.17
N GLN A 74 16.47 3.76 -0.84
CA GLN A 74 16.88 2.43 -0.37
C GLN A 74 17.46 2.44 1.06
N GLN A 75 18.22 3.48 1.44
CA GLN A 75 18.81 3.54 2.79
C GLN A 75 17.72 3.69 3.86
N LEU A 76 16.71 4.51 3.59
CA LEU A 76 15.55 4.68 4.47
C LEU A 76 14.79 3.36 4.62
N VAL A 77 14.49 2.72 3.49
CA VAL A 77 13.77 1.44 3.48
C VAL A 77 14.56 0.39 4.26
N SER A 78 15.84 0.16 3.93
CA SER A 78 16.68 -0.82 4.63
C SER A 78 16.79 -0.56 6.14
N ALA A 79 16.83 0.70 6.58
CA ALA A 79 16.86 1.03 8.01
C ALA A 79 15.55 0.63 8.70
N ILE A 80 14.40 0.90 8.08
CA ILE A 80 13.08 0.51 8.60
C ILE A 80 12.98 -1.02 8.68
N LEU A 81 13.44 -1.72 7.64
CA LEU A 81 13.45 -3.18 7.57
C LEU A 81 14.36 -3.84 8.59
N ALA A 82 15.46 -3.18 8.98
CA ALA A 82 16.36 -3.69 10.02
C ALA A 82 15.78 -3.58 11.44
N GLU A 83 14.90 -2.61 11.67
CA GLU A 83 14.29 -2.33 12.99
C GLU A 83 12.94 -3.02 13.20
N ARG A 84 12.30 -3.50 12.12
CA ARG A 84 10.98 -4.12 12.14
C ARG A 84 11.06 -5.60 11.81
N ASP A 85 10.29 -6.38 12.54
CA ASP A 85 10.01 -7.77 12.18
C ASP A 85 8.94 -7.79 11.07
N ILE A 86 9.42 -7.84 9.82
CA ILE A 86 8.56 -7.78 8.62
C ILE A 86 7.71 -9.05 8.50
N ASP A 87 8.19 -10.18 9.04
CA ASP A 87 7.50 -11.48 8.98
C ASP A 87 6.10 -11.39 9.58
N ASN A 88 5.90 -10.55 10.61
CA ASN A 88 4.61 -10.35 11.27
C ASN A 88 3.74 -9.23 10.66
N LEU A 89 4.27 -8.45 9.72
CA LEU A 89 3.62 -7.22 9.23
C LEU A 89 2.35 -7.52 8.40
N PHE A 90 2.38 -8.62 7.63
CA PHE A 90 1.27 -9.04 6.77
C PHE A 90 0.44 -10.17 7.39
N ASP A 91 1.01 -10.97 8.30
CA ASP A 91 0.32 -12.08 8.98
C ASP A 91 -0.85 -11.64 9.87
N SER A 92 -0.85 -10.38 10.30
CA SER A 92 -1.92 -9.80 11.13
C SER A 92 -3.06 -9.17 10.33
N LEU A 93 -3.02 -9.26 9.00
CA LEU A 93 -4.01 -8.66 8.12
C LEU A 93 -5.24 -9.56 7.99
N ASP A 94 -6.40 -9.05 8.37
CA ASP A 94 -7.69 -9.74 8.25
C ASP A 94 -8.27 -9.60 6.82
N TYR A 95 -7.58 -10.18 5.82
CA TYR A 95 -8.00 -10.17 4.43
C TYR A 95 -7.85 -11.55 3.78
N ASP A 96 -8.87 -11.97 3.02
CA ASP A 96 -8.83 -13.25 2.28
C ASP A 96 -7.72 -13.30 1.21
N TYR A 97 -7.39 -12.14 0.63
CA TYR A 97 -6.41 -11.99 -0.45
C TYR A 97 -5.68 -10.65 -0.29
N VAL A 98 -4.35 -10.70 -0.42
CA VAL A 98 -3.47 -9.54 -0.47
C VAL A 98 -2.72 -9.56 -1.81
N LEU A 99 -2.82 -8.48 -2.57
CA LEU A 99 -2.09 -8.27 -3.82
C LEU A 99 -1.05 -7.17 -3.59
N ILE A 100 0.21 -7.46 -3.87
CA ILE A 100 1.31 -6.52 -3.66
C ILE A 100 1.86 -6.09 -5.02
N ASP A 101 1.75 -4.79 -5.34
CA ASP A 101 2.35 -4.20 -6.52
C ASP A 101 3.80 -3.83 -6.22
N CYS A 102 4.73 -4.52 -6.88
CA CYS A 102 6.16 -4.43 -6.62
C CYS A 102 6.85 -3.59 -7.69
N PRO A 103 7.81 -2.72 -7.31
CA PRO A 103 8.61 -2.00 -8.29
C PRO A 103 9.45 -2.97 -9.13
N PRO A 104 9.70 -2.67 -10.42
CA PRO A 104 10.39 -3.57 -11.33
C PRO A 104 11.89 -3.77 -11.05
N SER A 105 12.47 -3.07 -10.07
CA SER A 105 13.93 -3.09 -9.83
C SER A 105 14.41 -2.63 -8.45
N ASN A 106 13.58 -2.68 -7.40
CA ASN A 106 14.02 -2.28 -6.04
C ASN A 106 14.23 -3.49 -5.13
N THR A 107 15.46 -3.97 -5.04
CA THR A 107 15.82 -5.20 -4.32
C THR A 107 15.45 -5.18 -2.83
N ALA A 108 15.47 -4.02 -2.17
CA ALA A 108 15.06 -3.91 -0.77
C ALA A 108 13.54 -4.09 -0.58
N VAL A 109 12.75 -3.61 -1.53
CA VAL A 109 11.30 -3.81 -1.54
C VAL A 109 10.97 -5.23 -1.99
N GLU A 110 11.72 -5.79 -2.95
CA GLU A 110 11.62 -7.20 -3.33
C GLU A 110 11.89 -8.12 -2.15
N GLU A 111 12.89 -7.86 -1.32
CA GLU A 111 13.15 -8.65 -0.09
C GLU A 111 11.97 -8.58 0.90
N LEU A 112 11.35 -7.40 1.04
CA LEU A 112 10.15 -7.22 1.89
C LEU A 112 8.94 -8.02 1.38
N VAL A 113 8.82 -8.24 0.07
CA VAL A 113 7.64 -8.91 -0.52
C VAL A 113 7.88 -10.41 -0.75
N LEU A 114 9.07 -10.79 -1.20
CA LEU A 114 9.42 -12.18 -1.52
C LEU A 114 9.75 -13.01 -0.28
N GLY A 115 10.09 -12.38 0.86
CA GLY A 115 10.26 -13.08 2.14
C GLY A 115 9.02 -13.86 2.61
N HIS A 116 7.83 -13.49 2.10
CA HIS A 116 6.53 -14.00 2.54
C HIS A 116 5.85 -14.94 1.54
N ILE A 117 6.50 -15.23 0.41
CA ILE A 117 6.03 -16.25 -0.55
C ILE A 117 6.81 -17.55 -0.30
N ALA A 118 6.43 -18.29 0.75
CA ALA A 118 6.96 -19.61 1.09
C ALA A 118 5.85 -20.65 1.25
#